data_AF-A0A644YU20-F1
#
_entry.id   AF-A0A644YU20-F1
#
_cell.length_a   1.000
_cell.length_b   1.000
_cell.length_c   1.000
_cell.angle_alpha   90.00
_cell.angle_beta   90.00
_cell.angle_gamma   90.00
#
_symmetry.space_group_name_H-M   'P 1'
#
loop_
_entity.id
_entity.type
_entity.pdbx_description
1 polymer ?
#
loop_
_entity_poly.entity_id
_entity_poly.type
_entity_poly.pdbx_seq_one_letter_code
_entity_poly.pdbx_strand_id
1 'polypeptide(L)'
;MFYYKYKDRLIISKKKCEEYASNIHEEHNIKSEVNTRLLTLSSFEDFHEISQDEGEKHKGTIYALNLLNPKYSRRSFIVSHKEYLFIEEETLDLLKKPKKIEEEKNSNRGNPAIPQWIADAIEEKRIISLNIGYESWKDVIEYKEPEKWKINVVGLGDVGGTLLTGLKLLGYEKVSQLGLYDRDENKTNRWKLELGQILSPNMMERDINIVRLKEEDIFNCDLFVFCVSLGVPEVGKEVQDVRLVQFKGNSKIIGSYAKMARESGFKGIFAVVSDPVDLLCKAAFEESNKDQNGKVDFKGLAPEQIRGYGLGVMNARACYYAMENKETENYALEGRAFGPHGEGLIIANSIENYREDLSKELTQKTKTANLEVRGTGFKPYIAPALSSGSLALLSTINSQWHYSASFIGGTFMGCKNRFLKGCTEVETLEFPSQLFEELQHTYKLLNELYNS
;
A
#
# COMPACT_ATOMS: atom_id res chain seq x y z
N MET A 1 -24.35 13.19 13.51
CA MET A 1 -23.10 13.50 12.79
C MET A 1 -22.83 14.98 12.99
N PHE A 2 -21.58 15.35 13.22
CA PHE A 2 -21.12 16.73 13.38
C PHE A 2 -20.32 17.14 12.15
N TYR A 3 -20.39 18.42 11.79
CA TYR A 3 -19.79 18.96 10.58
C TYR A 3 -18.89 20.14 10.97
N TYR A 4 -17.68 20.15 10.45
CA TYR A 4 -16.71 21.20 10.73
C TYR A 4 -16.00 21.65 9.46
N LYS A 5 -15.53 22.89 9.46
CA LYS A 5 -14.49 23.36 8.56
C LYS A 5 -13.15 23.39 9.28
N TYR A 6 -12.14 22.83 8.63
CA TYR A 6 -10.74 23.05 8.95
C TYR A 6 -10.08 23.65 7.72
N LYS A 7 -9.68 24.93 7.79
CA LYS A 7 -9.31 25.74 6.61
C LYS A 7 -10.46 25.72 5.57
N ASP A 8 -10.18 25.28 4.34
CA ASP A 8 -11.14 25.15 3.22
C ASP A 8 -11.72 23.73 3.09
N ARG A 9 -11.49 22.86 4.07
CA ARG A 9 -11.81 21.43 3.99
C ARG A 9 -12.98 21.07 4.89
N LEU A 10 -13.87 20.23 4.36
CA LEU A 10 -15.00 19.70 5.11
C LEU A 10 -14.55 18.49 5.93
N ILE A 11 -14.82 18.56 7.23
CA ILE A 11 -14.61 17.48 8.17
C ILE A 11 -15.97 16.99 8.68
N ILE A 12 -16.14 15.68 8.78
CA ILE A 12 -17.30 15.05 9.40
C ILE A 12 -16.87 14.17 10.58
N SER A 13 -17.71 14.09 11.60
CA SER A 13 -17.43 13.28 12.78
C SER A 13 -18.68 12.64 13.38
N LYS A 14 -18.50 11.49 14.03
CA LYS A 14 -19.54 10.77 14.77
C LYS A 14 -19.85 11.41 16.13
N LYS A 15 -18.85 12.03 16.78
CA LYS A 15 -18.94 12.70 18.09
C LYS A 15 -18.40 14.13 18.01
N LYS A 16 -18.59 14.93 19.07
CA LYS A 16 -18.00 16.27 19.08
C LYS A 16 -16.48 16.20 19.12
N CYS A 17 -15.78 17.16 18.50
CA CYS A 17 -14.31 17.16 18.44
C CYS A 17 -13.70 17.18 19.86
N GLU A 18 -14.31 17.93 20.78
CA GLU A 18 -13.91 18.04 22.18
C GLU A 18 -14.00 16.69 22.93
N GLU A 19 -14.91 15.80 22.53
CA GLU A 19 -15.08 14.48 23.15
C GLU A 19 -13.92 13.52 22.84
N TYR A 20 -13.18 13.75 21.74
CA TYR A 20 -11.95 12.98 21.46
C TYR A 20 -10.84 13.32 22.46
N ALA A 21 -10.83 14.52 23.02
CA ALA A 21 -9.86 14.95 24.03
C ALA A 21 -10.26 14.51 25.46
N SER A 22 -11.55 14.30 25.74
CA SER A 22 -12.04 13.90 27.07
C SER A 22 -12.12 12.37 27.27
N ASN A 23 -12.38 11.59 26.22
CA ASN A 23 -12.64 10.14 26.32
C ASN A 23 -11.39 9.26 26.14
N ILE A 24 -10.21 9.85 26.30
CA ILE A 24 -8.90 9.23 26.13
C ILE A 24 -8.71 7.99 27.03
N HIS A 25 -9.46 7.90 28.14
CA HIS A 25 -9.27 6.91 29.20
C HIS A 25 -10.30 5.77 29.25
N GLU A 26 -11.28 5.66 28.35
CA GLU A 26 -12.35 4.64 28.48
C GLU A 26 -12.56 3.72 27.28
N GLU A 27 -11.99 4.01 26.09
CA GLU A 27 -12.09 3.12 24.93
C GLU A 27 -11.01 2.00 25.01
N HIS A 28 -11.46 0.73 25.10
CA HIS A 28 -10.62 -0.46 25.24
C HIS A 28 -9.52 -0.55 24.15
N ASN A 29 -8.34 -1.06 24.51
CA ASN A 29 -7.16 -1.32 23.65
C ASN A 29 -6.33 -0.12 23.11
N ILE A 30 -6.65 1.13 23.47
CA ILE A 30 -5.81 2.30 23.08
C ILE A 30 -4.74 2.64 24.14
N LYS A 31 -4.95 2.23 25.41
CA LYS A 31 -4.25 2.74 26.60
C LYS A 31 -2.73 2.55 26.69
N SER A 32 -2.11 1.56 26.03
CA SER A 32 -0.70 1.24 26.31
C SER A 32 0.31 1.74 25.27
N GLU A 33 -0.11 2.08 24.05
CA GLU A 33 0.84 2.28 22.94
C GLU A 33 0.51 3.47 22.03
N VAL A 34 -0.74 3.95 21.99
CA VAL A 34 -1.06 5.21 21.34
C VAL A 34 -0.67 6.33 22.31
N ASN A 35 0.12 7.29 21.85
CA ASN A 35 0.46 8.48 22.64
C ASN A 35 -0.80 9.36 22.76
N THR A 36 -1.73 8.89 23.58
CA THR A 36 -3.01 9.50 23.92
C THR A 36 -2.87 10.91 24.49
N ARG A 37 -1.67 11.30 24.93
CA ARG A 37 -1.33 12.66 25.34
C ARG A 37 -1.32 13.70 24.19
N LEU A 38 -1.54 13.29 22.94
CA LEU A 38 -1.45 14.16 21.76
C LEU A 38 -2.76 14.85 21.36
N LEU A 39 -3.91 14.35 21.81
CA LEU A 39 -5.20 14.95 21.50
C LEU A 39 -5.61 15.88 22.64
N THR A 40 -5.11 17.11 22.58
CA THR A 40 -5.55 18.20 23.45
C THR A 40 -6.73 18.93 22.82
N LEU A 41 -7.48 19.71 23.60
CA LEU A 41 -8.49 20.63 23.05
C LEU A 41 -7.88 21.56 21.99
N SER A 42 -6.62 21.97 22.18
CA SER A 42 -5.88 22.79 21.22
C SER A 42 -5.64 22.11 19.86
N SER A 43 -5.66 20.77 19.79
CA SER A 43 -5.58 20.05 18.51
C SER A 43 -6.79 20.32 17.60
N PHE A 44 -7.89 20.85 18.16
CA PHE A 44 -9.13 21.14 17.45
C PHE A 44 -9.49 22.64 17.41
N GLU A 45 -8.63 23.54 17.88
CA GLU A 45 -8.91 25.00 17.90
C GLU A 45 -9.23 25.60 16.52
N ASP A 46 -8.65 25.01 15.46
CA ASP A 46 -8.86 25.43 14.07
C ASP A 46 -10.15 24.84 13.44
N PHE A 47 -10.95 24.07 14.18
CA PHE A 47 -12.17 23.45 13.69
C PHE A 47 -13.36 24.35 13.99
N HIS A 48 -14.05 24.78 12.95
CA HIS A 48 -15.25 25.61 13.06
C HIS A 48 -16.48 24.78 12.75
N GLU A 49 -17.38 24.62 13.71
CA GLU A 49 -18.65 23.92 13.48
C GLU A 49 -19.48 24.63 12.41
N ILE A 50 -20.07 23.86 11.50
CA ILE A 50 -20.94 24.35 10.42
C ILE A 50 -22.27 23.59 10.42
N SER A 51 -23.27 24.14 9.74
CA SER A 51 -24.54 23.43 9.53
C SER A 51 -24.41 22.30 8.51
N GLN A 52 -25.33 21.35 8.55
CA GLN A 52 -25.43 20.31 7.52
C GLN A 52 -25.66 20.90 6.13
N ASP A 53 -26.54 21.91 6.00
CA ASP A 53 -26.84 22.59 4.72
C ASP A 53 -25.61 23.25 4.10
N GLU A 54 -24.68 23.70 4.93
CA GLU A 54 -23.39 24.23 4.48
C GLU A 54 -22.46 23.09 4.03
N GLY A 55 -22.39 21.99 4.79
CA GLY A 55 -21.61 20.81 4.44
C GLY A 55 -22.06 20.16 3.12
N GLU A 56 -23.36 20.06 2.89
CA GLU A 56 -23.95 19.46 1.67
C GLU A 56 -23.54 20.20 0.38
N LYS A 57 -23.24 21.50 0.47
CA LYS A 57 -22.77 22.30 -0.66
C LYS A 57 -21.32 22.00 -1.03
N HIS A 58 -20.55 21.31 -0.17
CA HIS A 58 -19.15 20.99 -0.43
C HIS A 58 -19.00 19.93 -1.52
N LYS A 59 -18.24 20.26 -2.57
CA LYS A 59 -17.97 19.35 -3.69
C LYS A 59 -16.58 18.72 -3.65
N GLY A 60 -15.71 19.17 -2.75
CA GLY A 60 -14.36 18.65 -2.61
C GLY A 60 -14.29 17.34 -1.82
N THR A 61 -13.06 16.95 -1.49
CA THR A 61 -12.77 15.86 -0.55
C THR A 61 -13.33 16.19 0.83
N ILE A 62 -13.89 15.17 1.48
CA ILE A 62 -14.45 15.19 2.82
C ILE A 62 -13.59 14.29 3.69
N TYR A 63 -13.27 14.70 4.91
CA TYR A 63 -12.48 13.91 5.83
C TYR A 63 -13.33 13.46 7.02
N ALA A 64 -13.43 12.13 7.22
CA ALA A 64 -14.16 11.54 8.33
C ALA A 64 -13.20 11.27 9.50
N LEU A 65 -13.40 11.90 10.65
CA LEU A 65 -12.53 11.75 11.81
C LEU A 65 -12.72 10.39 12.49
N ASN A 66 -11.64 9.64 12.59
CA ASN A 66 -11.55 8.40 13.37
C ASN A 66 -10.38 8.48 14.35
N LEU A 67 -10.52 7.85 15.52
CA LEU A 67 -9.43 7.66 16.46
C LEU A 67 -9.12 6.17 16.54
N LEU A 68 -8.15 5.72 15.74
CA LEU A 68 -7.77 4.31 15.62
C LEU A 68 -6.33 4.11 16.11
N ASN A 69 -6.01 2.90 16.56
CA ASN A 69 -4.68 2.57 17.02
C ASN A 69 -3.65 2.58 15.86
N PRO A 70 -2.64 3.47 15.85
CA PRO A 70 -1.62 3.56 14.80
C PRO A 70 -0.78 2.29 14.56
N LYS A 71 -0.77 1.37 15.53
CA LYS A 71 -0.10 0.08 15.36
C LYS A 71 -0.83 -0.87 14.41
N TYR A 72 -2.14 -0.73 14.32
CA TYR A 72 -3.03 -1.67 13.61
C TYR A 72 -3.87 -1.00 12.52
N SER A 73 -3.89 0.33 12.46
CA SER A 73 -4.71 1.08 11.49
C SER A 73 -3.86 2.08 10.72
N ARG A 74 -4.24 2.36 9.48
CA ARG A 74 -3.63 3.39 8.63
C ARG A 74 -3.88 4.78 9.20
N ARG A 75 -3.08 5.75 8.76
CA ARG A 75 -3.36 7.17 9.03
C ARG A 75 -4.52 7.67 8.17
N SER A 76 -4.68 7.12 6.98
CA SER A 76 -5.79 7.43 6.09
C SER A 76 -6.10 6.34 5.06
N PHE A 77 -7.36 6.29 4.62
CA PHE A 77 -7.80 5.44 3.50
C PHE A 77 -9.09 5.99 2.85
N ILE A 78 -9.38 5.55 1.63
CA ILE A 78 -10.63 5.90 0.94
C ILE A 78 -11.80 5.14 1.57
N VAL A 79 -12.83 5.87 2.01
CA VAL A 79 -14.09 5.27 2.47
C VAL A 79 -14.89 4.88 1.24
N SER A 80 -14.85 3.60 0.89
CA SER A 80 -15.54 3.03 -0.28
C SER A 80 -16.95 2.52 0.00
N HIS A 81 -17.31 2.33 1.28
CA HIS A 81 -18.63 1.88 1.74
C HIS A 81 -19.02 2.60 3.03
N LYS A 82 -20.33 2.74 3.30
CA LYS A 82 -20.85 3.44 4.48
C LYS A 82 -20.40 2.81 5.80
N GLU A 83 -20.22 1.49 5.82
CA GLU A 83 -19.76 0.71 6.96
C GLU A 83 -18.32 1.08 7.36
N TYR A 84 -17.55 1.69 6.45
CA TYR A 84 -16.16 2.07 6.70
C TYR A 84 -16.00 3.52 7.20
N LEU A 85 -17.09 4.29 7.31
CA LEU A 85 -17.05 5.71 7.61
C LEU A 85 -16.52 6.02 9.03
N PHE A 86 -16.98 5.24 10.02
CA PHE A 86 -16.62 5.40 11.43
C PHE A 86 -16.34 4.04 12.09
N ILE A 87 -15.34 3.33 11.56
CA ILE A 87 -14.90 2.03 12.08
C ILE A 87 -14.25 2.18 13.46
N GLU A 88 -14.27 1.09 14.22
CA GLU A 88 -13.58 1.00 15.52
C GLU A 88 -12.16 0.41 15.36
N GLU A 89 -11.97 -0.44 14.36
CA GLU A 89 -10.69 -1.07 14.03
C GLU A 89 -10.61 -1.44 12.55
N GLU A 90 -9.39 -1.52 12.02
CA GLU A 90 -9.12 -2.12 10.72
C GLU A 90 -8.88 -3.62 10.86
N THR A 91 -9.55 -4.42 10.04
CA THR A 91 -9.37 -5.88 9.99
C THR A 91 -9.40 -6.36 8.54
N LEU A 92 -9.17 -7.66 8.33
CA LEU A 92 -9.28 -8.29 7.01
C LEU A 92 -10.69 -8.13 6.39
N ASP A 93 -11.72 -7.86 7.20
CA ASP A 93 -13.08 -7.62 6.71
C ASP A 93 -13.21 -6.35 5.85
N LEU A 94 -12.19 -5.48 5.82
CA LEU A 94 -12.09 -4.37 4.86
C LEU A 94 -12.00 -4.84 3.40
N LEU A 95 -11.70 -6.11 3.15
CA LEU A 95 -11.78 -6.71 1.82
C LEU A 95 -13.18 -7.23 1.49
N LYS A 96 -14.06 -7.44 2.48
CA LYS A 96 -15.41 -7.92 2.24
C LYS A 96 -16.30 -6.77 1.82
N LYS A 97 -17.02 -6.95 0.71
CA LYS A 97 -18.15 -6.09 0.41
C LYS A 97 -19.17 -6.22 1.57
N PRO A 98 -19.58 -5.11 2.20
CA PRO A 98 -20.56 -5.17 3.27
C PRO A 98 -21.85 -5.80 2.76
N LYS A 99 -22.40 -6.77 3.51
CA LYS A 99 -23.69 -7.37 3.16
C LYS A 99 -24.76 -6.28 3.29
N LYS A 100 -25.63 -6.14 2.29
CA LYS A 100 -26.89 -5.40 2.45
C LYS A 100 -27.70 -6.15 3.51
N ILE A 101 -27.65 -5.68 4.74
CA ILE A 101 -28.49 -6.24 5.80
C ILE A 101 -29.94 -5.87 5.45
N GLU A 102 -30.74 -6.83 4.99
CA GLU A 102 -32.21 -6.69 4.90
C GLU A 102 -32.85 -6.58 6.29
N GLU A 103 -32.07 -6.77 7.36
CA GLU A 103 -32.49 -6.73 8.77
C GLU A 103 -32.26 -5.37 9.47
N GLU A 104 -32.51 -4.24 8.80
CA GLU A 104 -32.68 -2.95 9.51
C GLU A 104 -33.94 -2.91 10.41
N LYS A 105 -34.67 -4.03 10.57
CA LYS A 105 -35.88 -4.11 11.39
C LYS A 105 -35.69 -4.58 12.83
N ASN A 106 -34.60 -5.24 13.22
CA ASN A 106 -34.57 -5.96 14.51
C ASN A 106 -33.30 -5.87 15.38
N SER A 107 -32.39 -4.91 15.15
CA SER A 107 -31.32 -4.65 16.11
C SER A 107 -31.24 -3.19 16.52
N ASN A 108 -31.40 -2.93 17.83
CA ASN A 108 -31.17 -1.63 18.49
C ASN A 108 -29.68 -1.19 18.49
N ARG A 109 -28.90 -1.65 17.51
CA ARG A 109 -27.52 -1.23 17.23
C ARG A 109 -27.41 -0.69 15.79
N GLY A 110 -28.44 0.00 15.34
CA GLY A 110 -28.48 0.61 14.01
C GLY A 110 -27.41 1.70 13.88
N ASN A 111 -26.48 1.52 12.95
CA ASN A 111 -25.66 2.63 12.47
C ASN A 111 -26.64 3.71 11.99
N PRO A 112 -26.58 4.96 12.50
CA PRO A 112 -27.56 5.97 12.13
C PRO A 112 -27.58 6.15 10.62
N ALA A 113 -28.78 6.24 10.03
CA ALA A 113 -28.95 6.50 8.61
C ALA A 113 -28.10 7.72 8.21
N ILE A 114 -27.12 7.52 7.33
CA ILE A 114 -26.27 8.61 6.85
C ILE A 114 -27.06 9.47 5.87
N PRO A 115 -26.84 10.80 5.82
CA PRO A 115 -27.45 11.67 4.82
C PRO A 115 -27.14 11.20 3.39
N GLN A 116 -28.09 11.39 2.46
CA GLN A 116 -27.93 10.96 1.06
C GLN A 116 -26.66 11.54 0.42
N TRP A 117 -26.37 12.83 0.63
CA TRP A 117 -25.19 13.48 0.06
C TRP A 117 -23.84 12.89 0.57
N ILE A 118 -23.83 12.27 1.76
CA ILE A 118 -22.68 11.50 2.27
C ILE A 118 -22.58 10.17 1.52
N ALA A 119 -23.69 9.47 1.31
CA ALA A 119 -23.71 8.24 0.51
C ALA A 119 -23.22 8.51 -0.92
N ASP A 120 -23.70 9.59 -1.55
CA ASP A 120 -23.25 10.01 -2.88
C ASP A 120 -21.74 10.34 -2.88
N ALA A 121 -21.23 10.99 -1.82
CA ALA A 121 -19.81 11.27 -1.68
C ALA A 121 -18.95 10.01 -1.52
N ILE A 122 -19.47 8.93 -0.92
CA ILE A 122 -18.78 7.64 -0.82
C ILE A 122 -18.66 6.99 -2.20
N GLU A 123 -19.75 6.96 -2.97
CA GLU A 123 -19.76 6.43 -4.35
C GLU A 123 -18.79 7.20 -5.26
N GLU A 124 -18.74 8.52 -5.13
CA GLU A 124 -17.82 9.42 -5.84
C GLU A 124 -16.37 9.38 -5.28
N LYS A 125 -16.08 8.51 -4.31
CA LYS A 125 -14.76 8.36 -3.66
C LYS A 125 -14.23 9.68 -3.12
N ARG A 126 -15.11 10.54 -2.59
CA ARG A 126 -14.77 11.85 -2.00
C ARG A 126 -14.51 11.80 -0.50
N ILE A 127 -14.81 10.70 0.17
CA ILE A 127 -14.59 10.59 1.61
C ILE A 127 -13.28 9.85 1.93
N ILE A 128 -12.43 10.50 2.73
CA ILE A 128 -11.21 9.93 3.29
C ILE A 128 -11.43 9.72 4.78
N SER A 129 -11.17 8.50 5.27
CA SER A 129 -11.05 8.25 6.70
C SER A 129 -9.75 8.88 7.18
N LEU A 130 -9.82 9.71 8.22
CA LEU A 130 -8.70 10.45 8.77
C LEU A 130 -8.46 10.03 10.23
N ASN A 131 -7.39 9.28 10.46
CA ASN A 131 -7.04 8.80 11.78
C ASN A 131 -6.23 9.86 12.55
N ILE A 132 -6.88 10.51 13.50
CA ILE A 132 -6.26 11.53 14.37
C ILE A 132 -5.36 10.94 15.47
N GLY A 133 -5.24 9.60 15.55
CA GLY A 133 -4.25 8.92 16.38
C GLY A 133 -2.79 9.17 15.95
N TYR A 134 -2.56 9.67 14.73
CA TYR A 134 -1.25 10.08 14.24
C TYR A 134 -1.05 11.60 14.38
N GLU A 135 0.07 12.07 14.94
CA GLU A 135 0.40 13.52 14.96
C GLU A 135 0.41 14.14 13.56
N SER A 136 0.81 13.35 12.56
CA SER A 136 0.95 13.75 11.18
C SER A 136 -0.35 13.66 10.38
N TRP A 137 -1.52 13.54 11.01
CA TRP A 137 -2.82 13.48 10.32
C TRP A 137 -3.04 14.70 9.40
N LYS A 138 -2.51 15.88 9.76
CA LYS A 138 -2.63 17.11 8.96
C LYS A 138 -1.99 16.98 7.57
N ASP A 139 -0.96 16.14 7.41
CA ASP A 139 -0.33 15.90 6.11
C ASP A 139 -1.31 15.30 5.09
N VAL A 140 -2.30 14.54 5.53
CA VAL A 140 -3.33 13.94 4.66
C VAL A 140 -4.24 15.03 4.08
N ILE A 141 -4.55 16.06 4.87
CA ILE A 141 -5.39 17.19 4.43
C ILE A 141 -4.62 18.10 3.48
N GLU A 142 -3.32 18.28 3.75
CA GLU A 142 -2.44 19.17 3.00
C GLU A 142 -1.85 18.51 1.74
N TYR A 143 -2.07 17.20 1.56
CA TYR A 143 -1.60 16.46 0.40
C TYR A 143 -2.08 17.10 -0.91
N LYS A 144 -1.13 17.28 -1.83
CA LYS A 144 -1.38 17.70 -3.20
C LYS A 144 -0.73 16.68 -4.10
N GLU A 145 -1.55 16.07 -4.95
CA GLU A 145 -1.06 15.12 -5.93
C GLU A 145 -0.16 15.83 -6.95
N PRO A 146 1.05 15.32 -7.21
CA PRO A 146 1.93 15.91 -8.22
C PRO A 146 1.36 15.66 -9.61
N GLU A 147 1.43 16.66 -10.49
CA GLU A 147 1.03 16.52 -11.90
C GLU A 147 1.89 15.48 -12.62
N LYS A 148 3.21 15.56 -12.37
CA LYS A 148 4.20 14.56 -12.75
C LYS A 148 5.07 14.20 -11.54
N TRP A 149 5.36 12.91 -11.42
CA TRP A 149 6.04 12.29 -10.30
C TRP A 149 7.56 12.30 -10.51
N LYS A 150 8.28 12.60 -9.44
CA LYS A 150 9.70 12.29 -9.29
C LYS A 150 9.82 10.92 -8.63
N ILE A 151 10.48 10.00 -9.32
CA ILE A 151 10.69 8.63 -8.84
C ILE A 151 12.17 8.42 -8.60
N ASN A 152 12.55 8.04 -7.37
CA ASN A 152 13.94 7.72 -7.03
C ASN A 152 14.07 6.22 -6.77
N VAL A 153 15.00 5.56 -7.47
CA VAL A 153 15.24 4.11 -7.36
C VAL A 153 16.59 3.85 -6.72
N VAL A 154 16.60 3.10 -5.62
CA VAL A 154 17.83 2.64 -4.94
C VAL A 154 18.11 1.17 -5.23
N GLY A 155 19.34 0.86 -5.65
CA GLY A 155 19.78 -0.49 -6.02
C GLY A 155 19.59 -0.76 -7.51
N LEU A 156 20.67 -0.65 -8.27
CA LEU A 156 20.67 -0.67 -9.74
C LEU A 156 21.18 -1.99 -10.33
N GLY A 157 20.84 -3.10 -9.67
CA GLY A 157 21.03 -4.46 -10.18
C GLY A 157 20.03 -4.84 -11.26
N ASP A 158 19.89 -6.14 -11.56
CA ASP A 158 19.02 -6.63 -12.65
C ASP A 158 17.59 -6.11 -12.56
N VAL A 159 17.00 -6.16 -11.36
CA VAL A 159 15.61 -5.73 -11.12
C VAL A 159 15.48 -4.21 -11.23
N GLY A 160 16.26 -3.44 -10.45
CA GLY A 160 16.16 -1.98 -10.44
C GLY A 160 16.46 -1.35 -11.80
N GLY A 161 17.44 -1.89 -12.52
CA GLY A 161 17.76 -1.47 -13.88
C GLY A 161 16.65 -1.75 -14.89
N THR A 162 16.13 -2.97 -14.92
CA THR A 162 15.02 -3.35 -15.80
C THR A 162 13.75 -2.56 -15.49
N LEU A 163 13.50 -2.30 -14.20
CA LEU A 163 12.40 -1.47 -13.73
C LEU A 163 12.53 -0.04 -14.25
N LEU A 164 13.71 0.57 -14.15
CA LEU A 164 13.96 1.92 -14.69
C LEU A 164 13.74 1.99 -16.20
N THR A 165 14.14 0.96 -16.95
CA THR A 165 13.86 0.86 -18.38
C THR A 165 12.36 0.86 -18.66
N GLY A 166 11.57 0.09 -17.90
CA GLY A 166 10.12 0.07 -18.03
C GLY A 166 9.47 1.42 -17.68
N LEU A 167 9.91 2.06 -16.59
CA LEU A 167 9.45 3.40 -16.22
C LEU A 167 9.79 4.46 -17.27
N LYS A 168 11.00 4.40 -17.86
CA LYS A 168 11.43 5.32 -18.91
C LYS A 168 10.54 5.21 -20.15
N LEU A 169 10.26 3.99 -20.60
CA LEU A 169 9.45 3.73 -21.80
C LEU A 169 7.97 4.04 -21.61
N LEU A 170 7.41 3.71 -20.46
CA LEU A 170 5.95 3.72 -20.24
C LEU A 170 5.45 4.90 -19.40
N GLY A 171 6.36 5.64 -18.75
CA GLY A 171 6.01 6.67 -17.76
C GLY A 171 5.98 8.11 -18.28
N TYR A 172 6.18 8.36 -19.57
CA TYR A 172 6.43 9.72 -20.11
C TYR A 172 5.33 10.75 -19.82
N GLU A 173 4.08 10.32 -19.65
CA GLU A 173 2.95 11.22 -19.34
C GLU A 173 2.98 11.70 -17.88
N LYS A 174 3.41 10.83 -16.95
CA LYS A 174 3.27 11.05 -15.50
C LYS A 174 4.58 11.14 -14.75
N VAL A 175 5.72 10.89 -15.37
CA VAL A 175 7.03 10.92 -14.71
C VAL A 175 7.80 12.13 -15.23
N SER A 176 8.29 12.97 -14.31
CA SER A 176 9.18 14.09 -14.65
C SER A 176 10.65 13.75 -14.43
N GLN A 177 10.94 12.81 -13.53
CA GLN A 177 12.31 12.47 -13.14
C GLN A 177 12.44 11.00 -12.74
N LEU A 178 13.54 10.38 -13.17
CA LEU A 178 14.07 9.14 -12.61
C LEU A 178 15.41 9.44 -11.92
N GLY A 179 15.40 9.40 -10.58
CA GLY A 179 16.58 9.50 -9.75
C GLY A 179 17.22 8.12 -9.54
N LEU A 180 18.54 8.06 -9.69
CA LEU A 180 19.34 6.84 -9.68
C LEU A 180 20.29 6.86 -8.48
N TYR A 181 20.23 5.83 -7.64
CA TYR A 181 21.20 5.65 -6.56
C TYR A 181 21.64 4.20 -6.41
N ASP A 182 22.96 4.01 -6.29
CA ASP A 182 23.62 2.77 -5.91
C ASP A 182 24.92 3.15 -5.18
N ARG A 183 25.43 2.26 -4.33
CA ARG A 183 26.73 2.47 -3.67
C ARG A 183 27.88 2.45 -4.68
N ASP A 184 27.68 1.76 -5.81
CA ASP A 184 28.63 1.76 -6.92
C ASP A 184 28.32 2.90 -7.89
N GLU A 185 29.13 3.96 -7.83
CA GLU A 185 29.01 5.12 -8.72
C GLU A 185 29.09 4.75 -10.21
N ASN A 186 29.80 3.67 -10.57
CA ASN A 186 29.88 3.24 -11.96
C ASN A 186 28.54 2.70 -12.46
N LYS A 187 27.73 2.08 -11.58
CA LYS A 187 26.38 1.63 -11.95
C LYS A 187 25.46 2.82 -12.18
N THR A 188 25.46 3.81 -11.30
CA THR A 188 24.68 5.05 -11.50
C THR A 188 25.14 5.80 -12.74
N ASN A 189 26.43 5.84 -13.04
CA ASN A 189 26.96 6.42 -14.27
C ASN A 189 26.48 5.67 -15.51
N ARG A 190 26.62 4.34 -15.52
CA ARG A 190 26.15 3.48 -16.61
C ARG A 190 24.66 3.72 -16.87
N TRP A 191 23.82 3.57 -15.85
CA TRP A 191 22.37 3.71 -16.01
C TRP A 191 21.95 5.12 -16.41
N LYS A 192 22.65 6.17 -15.97
CA LYS A 192 22.40 7.52 -16.47
C LYS A 192 22.63 7.61 -17.99
N LEU A 193 23.73 7.05 -18.48
CA LEU A 193 24.08 7.08 -19.91
C LEU A 193 23.11 6.23 -20.74
N GLU A 194 22.82 5.01 -20.30
CA GLU A 194 21.94 4.06 -20.99
C GLU A 194 20.49 4.57 -21.04
N LEU A 195 19.90 4.96 -19.90
CA LEU A 195 18.51 5.46 -19.86
C LEU A 195 18.34 6.76 -20.67
N GLY A 196 19.38 7.59 -20.75
CA GLY A 196 19.37 8.80 -21.57
C GLY A 196 19.28 8.53 -23.08
N GLN A 197 19.64 7.32 -23.52
CA GLN A 197 19.63 6.90 -24.92
C GLN A 197 18.36 6.11 -25.30
N ILE A 198 17.50 5.79 -24.33
CA ILE A 198 16.22 5.12 -24.59
C ILE A 198 15.19 6.14 -25.05
N LEU A 199 14.90 6.14 -26.35
CA LEU A 199 13.92 6.99 -27.01
C LEU A 199 13.13 6.19 -28.03
N SER A 200 11.82 6.38 -28.05
CA SER A 200 10.98 5.94 -29.17
C SER A 200 11.12 6.92 -30.36
N PRO A 201 10.68 6.55 -31.59
CA PRO A 201 10.79 7.42 -32.76
C PRO A 201 10.11 8.79 -32.61
N ASN A 202 9.06 8.90 -31.77
CA ASN A 202 8.38 10.16 -31.49
C ASN A 202 9.01 10.93 -30.30
N MET A 203 9.98 10.31 -29.61
CA MET A 203 10.76 10.86 -28.51
C MET A 203 9.90 11.42 -27.37
N MET A 204 8.78 10.78 -27.02
CA MET A 204 7.92 11.22 -25.92
C MET A 204 8.64 11.13 -24.55
N GLU A 205 9.56 10.18 -24.40
CA GLU A 205 10.27 9.93 -23.15
C GLU A 205 11.35 10.97 -22.86
N ARG A 206 11.71 11.83 -23.83
CA ARG A 206 12.85 12.77 -23.74
C ARG A 206 12.74 13.75 -22.57
N ASP A 207 11.51 14.06 -22.14
CA ASP A 207 11.24 15.03 -21.08
C ASP A 207 11.40 14.43 -19.67
N ILE A 208 11.60 13.10 -19.55
CA ILE A 208 11.95 12.46 -18.28
C ILE A 208 13.42 12.73 -17.97
N ASN A 209 13.67 13.53 -16.94
CA ASN A 209 15.02 13.86 -16.47
C ASN A 209 15.67 12.66 -15.75
N ILE A 210 16.89 12.29 -16.13
CA ILE A 210 17.64 11.19 -15.50
C ILE A 210 18.75 11.76 -14.61
N VAL A 211 18.60 11.58 -13.30
CA VAL A 211 19.44 12.24 -12.29
C VAL A 211 20.19 11.20 -11.47
N ARG A 212 21.52 11.35 -11.33
CA ARG A 212 22.27 10.61 -10.31
C ARG A 212 22.08 11.31 -8.98
N LEU A 213 21.69 10.56 -7.96
CA LEU A 213 21.42 11.09 -6.63
C LEU A 213 22.66 10.93 -5.74
N LYS A 214 22.79 11.83 -4.77
CA LYS A 214 23.55 11.59 -3.56
C LYS A 214 22.64 10.96 -2.51
N GLU A 215 23.24 10.39 -1.46
CA GLU A 215 22.49 9.74 -0.38
C GLU A 215 21.49 10.68 0.31
N GLU A 216 21.88 11.94 0.52
CA GLU A 216 21.06 13.01 1.10
C GLU A 216 19.83 13.39 0.24
N ASP A 217 19.86 13.12 -1.07
CA ASP A 217 18.79 13.48 -2.01
C ASP A 217 17.77 12.37 -2.26
N ILE A 218 17.98 11.18 -1.68
CA ILE A 218 17.20 9.97 -1.99
C ILE A 218 15.70 10.16 -1.73
N PHE A 219 15.34 10.89 -0.67
CA PHE A 219 13.95 11.15 -0.29
C PHE A 219 13.39 12.46 -0.85
N ASN A 220 14.13 13.18 -1.70
CA ASN A 220 13.61 14.31 -2.46
C ASN A 220 12.85 13.83 -3.71
N CYS A 221 11.74 13.12 -3.48
CA CYS A 221 10.90 12.55 -4.52
C CYS A 221 9.45 12.36 -4.04
N ASP A 222 8.56 11.99 -4.96
CA ASP A 222 7.18 11.64 -4.66
C ASP A 222 7.02 10.12 -4.44
N LEU A 223 7.88 9.33 -5.09
CA LEU A 223 7.92 7.86 -5.02
C LEU A 223 9.37 7.38 -4.87
N PHE A 224 9.68 6.84 -3.70
CA PHE A 224 10.94 6.16 -3.43
C PHE A 224 10.77 4.66 -3.70
N VAL A 225 11.72 4.02 -4.39
CA VAL A 225 11.67 2.61 -4.78
C VAL A 225 12.90 1.87 -4.27
N PHE A 226 12.67 0.92 -3.35
CA PHE A 226 13.69 0.07 -2.77
C PHE A 226 13.87 -1.23 -3.57
N CYS A 227 14.97 -1.31 -4.32
CA CYS A 227 15.40 -2.48 -5.09
C CYS A 227 16.73 -3.09 -4.60
N VAL A 228 17.20 -2.70 -3.41
CA VAL A 228 18.43 -3.25 -2.84
C VAL A 228 18.18 -4.66 -2.31
N SER A 229 19.00 -5.63 -2.71
CA SER A 229 18.97 -6.97 -2.15
C SER A 229 20.38 -7.49 -1.93
N LEU A 230 20.64 -8.01 -0.74
CA LEU A 230 21.79 -8.85 -0.43
C LEU A 230 21.44 -10.31 -0.71
N GLY A 231 22.38 -11.04 -1.30
CA GLY A 231 22.35 -12.51 -1.31
C GLY A 231 21.18 -13.14 -2.07
N VAL A 232 20.84 -12.67 -3.28
CA VAL A 232 19.96 -13.48 -4.15
C VAL A 232 20.73 -14.75 -4.54
N PRO A 233 20.26 -15.95 -4.17
CA PRO A 233 21.02 -17.16 -4.43
C PRO A 233 21.20 -17.35 -5.94
N GLU A 234 22.44 -17.69 -6.29
CA GLU A 234 22.76 -18.21 -7.62
C GLU A 234 21.87 -19.41 -7.94
N VAL A 235 21.66 -19.66 -9.23
CA VAL A 235 20.91 -20.83 -9.70
C VAL A 235 21.55 -22.09 -9.10
N GLY A 236 20.76 -22.89 -8.38
CA GLY A 236 21.22 -24.14 -7.75
C GLY A 236 21.59 -24.08 -6.26
N LYS A 237 21.47 -22.93 -5.58
CA LYS A 237 21.78 -22.77 -4.13
C LYS A 237 20.57 -22.35 -3.27
N GLU A 238 19.38 -22.84 -3.59
CA GLU A 238 18.13 -22.46 -2.91
C GLU A 238 17.79 -23.40 -1.75
N VAL A 239 18.21 -23.04 -0.54
CA VAL A 239 17.81 -23.73 0.71
C VAL A 239 16.95 -22.77 1.54
N GLN A 240 16.04 -23.28 2.37
CA GLN A 240 15.17 -22.49 3.26
C GLN A 240 15.96 -21.43 4.09
N ASP A 241 17.18 -21.77 4.52
CA ASP A 241 18.09 -20.86 5.24
C ASP A 241 18.38 -19.55 4.49
N VAL A 242 18.35 -19.58 3.15
CA VAL A 242 18.70 -18.42 2.32
C VAL A 242 17.67 -17.30 2.46
N ARG A 243 16.37 -17.62 2.55
CA ARG A 243 15.32 -16.59 2.71
C ARG A 243 15.43 -15.87 4.05
N LEU A 244 15.76 -16.60 5.11
CA LEU A 244 15.97 -16.00 6.44
C LEU A 244 17.23 -15.12 6.47
N VAL A 245 18.32 -15.58 5.84
CA VAL A 245 19.56 -14.80 5.70
C VAL A 245 19.33 -13.53 4.88
N GLN A 246 18.62 -13.64 3.76
CA GLN A 246 18.20 -12.49 2.94
C GLN A 246 17.37 -11.50 3.76
N PHE A 247 16.37 -11.99 4.49
CA PHE A 247 15.56 -11.13 5.33
C PHE A 247 16.40 -10.39 6.35
N LYS A 248 17.29 -11.06 7.10
CA LYS A 248 18.17 -10.41 8.09
C LYS A 248 19.04 -9.33 7.45
N GLY A 249 19.65 -9.62 6.29
CA GLY A 249 20.49 -8.65 5.57
C GLY A 249 19.69 -7.46 5.02
N ASN A 250 18.59 -7.73 4.33
CA ASN A 250 17.75 -6.72 3.69
C ASN A 250 16.99 -5.88 4.71
N SER A 251 16.54 -6.48 5.83
CA SER A 251 15.84 -5.79 6.92
C SER A 251 16.74 -4.72 7.57
N LYS A 252 18.03 -5.01 7.79
CA LYS A 252 18.98 -4.00 8.29
C LYS A 252 19.14 -2.83 7.33
N ILE A 253 19.21 -3.10 6.02
CA ILE A 253 19.38 -2.06 5.01
C ILE A 253 18.12 -1.22 4.90
N ILE A 254 16.95 -1.83 4.73
CA ILE A 254 15.69 -1.09 4.59
C ILE A 254 15.37 -0.31 5.85
N GLY A 255 15.73 -0.82 7.04
CA GLY A 255 15.61 -0.10 8.31
C GLY A 255 16.44 1.20 8.34
N SER A 256 17.63 1.20 7.73
CA SER A 256 18.43 2.42 7.57
C SER A 256 17.72 3.45 6.68
N TYR A 257 17.20 3.02 5.53
CA TYR A 257 16.43 3.89 4.64
C TYR A 257 15.13 4.38 5.29
N ALA A 258 14.47 3.55 6.09
CA ALA A 258 13.26 3.92 6.82
C ALA A 258 13.54 5.02 7.86
N LYS A 259 14.69 4.97 8.54
CA LYS A 259 15.15 6.04 9.45
C LYS A 259 15.50 7.32 8.71
N MET A 260 16.20 7.22 7.57
CA MET A 260 16.44 8.38 6.71
C MET A 260 15.14 9.01 6.19
N ALA A 261 14.13 8.19 5.86
CA ALA A 261 12.81 8.68 5.45
C ALA A 261 12.12 9.45 6.60
N ARG A 262 12.23 8.96 7.83
CA ARG A 262 11.77 9.65 9.03
C ARG A 262 12.51 10.98 9.22
N GLU A 263 13.84 10.97 9.20
CA GLU A 263 14.70 12.14 9.43
C GLU A 263 14.47 13.24 8.39
N SER A 264 14.21 12.86 7.14
CA SER A 264 13.88 13.80 6.05
C SER A 264 12.41 14.26 6.05
N GLY A 265 11.55 13.72 6.92
CA GLY A 265 10.12 14.01 6.93
C GLY A 265 9.43 13.60 5.63
N PHE A 266 9.82 12.47 5.04
CA PHE A 266 9.35 12.01 3.74
C PHE A 266 7.83 11.82 3.69
N LYS A 267 7.17 12.52 2.77
CA LYS A 267 5.71 12.51 2.59
C LYS A 267 5.22 11.67 1.40
N GLY A 268 6.16 11.14 0.59
CA GLY A 268 5.84 10.36 -0.59
C GLY A 268 5.52 8.89 -0.29
N ILE A 269 5.47 8.09 -1.36
CA ILE A 269 5.28 6.64 -1.29
C ILE A 269 6.64 5.94 -1.14
N PHE A 270 6.74 5.04 -0.18
CA PHE A 270 7.88 4.14 0.04
C PHE A 270 7.56 2.76 -0.56
N ALA A 271 7.97 2.55 -1.81
CA ALA A 271 7.77 1.31 -2.54
C ALA A 271 8.87 0.30 -2.25
N VAL A 272 8.49 -0.92 -1.87
CA VAL A 272 9.42 -2.03 -1.61
C VAL A 272 9.26 -3.05 -2.73
N VAL A 273 10.34 -3.32 -3.47
CA VAL A 273 10.36 -4.34 -4.54
C VAL A 273 11.20 -5.55 -4.15
N SER A 274 12.18 -5.37 -3.28
CA SER A 274 13.07 -6.45 -2.82
C SER A 274 12.38 -7.50 -1.97
N ASP A 275 12.84 -8.74 -2.07
CA ASP A 275 12.35 -9.86 -1.27
C ASP A 275 13.01 -9.95 0.12
N PRO A 276 12.30 -10.51 1.12
CA PRO A 276 10.88 -10.85 1.13
C PRO A 276 10.00 -9.60 1.33
N VAL A 277 9.22 -9.25 0.30
CA VAL A 277 8.61 -7.91 0.15
C VAL A 277 7.72 -7.52 1.33
N ASP A 278 6.79 -8.38 1.73
CA ASP A 278 5.79 -8.07 2.77
C ASP A 278 6.44 -7.87 4.15
N LEU A 279 7.41 -8.73 4.49
CA LEU A 279 8.22 -8.64 5.72
C LEU A 279 9.10 -7.37 5.74
N LEU A 280 9.67 -6.99 4.60
CA LEU A 280 10.44 -5.76 4.50
C LEU A 280 9.56 -4.50 4.64
N CYS A 281 8.32 -4.53 4.18
CA CYS A 281 7.35 -3.45 4.45
C CYS A 281 7.12 -3.29 5.95
N LYS A 282 6.94 -4.40 6.67
CA LYS A 282 6.82 -4.38 8.13
C LYS A 282 8.06 -3.81 8.81
N ALA A 283 9.25 -4.26 8.41
CA ALA A 283 10.52 -3.74 8.94
C ALA A 283 10.68 -2.23 8.69
N ALA A 284 10.31 -1.73 7.51
CA ALA A 284 10.35 -0.30 7.21
C ALA A 284 9.35 0.51 8.09
N PHE A 285 8.15 -0.03 8.31
CA PHE A 285 7.17 0.59 9.19
C PHE A 285 7.70 0.68 10.62
N GLU A 286 8.21 -0.42 11.18
CA GLU A 286 8.71 -0.44 12.55
C GLU A 286 9.94 0.45 12.74
N GLU A 287 10.92 0.38 11.85
CA GLU A 287 12.17 1.12 12.00
C GLU A 287 12.00 2.62 11.80
N SER A 288 11.11 3.06 10.89
CA SER A 288 10.80 4.50 10.74
C SER A 288 10.01 5.06 11.92
N ASN A 289 9.24 4.23 12.63
CA ASN A 289 8.38 4.68 13.73
C ASN A 289 9.01 4.54 15.11
N LYS A 290 10.32 4.24 15.19
CA LYS A 290 11.13 4.29 16.41
C LYS A 290 11.90 5.60 16.48
N ASP A 291 11.99 6.18 17.68
CA ASP A 291 12.85 7.32 17.97
C ASP A 291 14.34 6.90 18.09
N GLN A 292 15.21 7.88 18.35
CA GLN A 292 16.65 7.68 18.55
C GLN A 292 17.01 6.75 19.73
N ASN A 293 16.08 6.53 20.67
CA ASN A 293 16.23 5.61 21.80
C ASN A 293 15.58 4.24 21.53
N GLY A 294 15.03 4.02 20.33
CA GLY A 294 14.33 2.79 19.95
C GLY A 294 12.88 2.70 20.43
N LYS A 295 12.31 3.77 20.99
CA LYS A 295 10.92 3.79 21.45
C LYS A 295 9.98 4.09 20.30
N VAL A 296 8.90 3.32 20.17
CA VAL A 296 7.87 3.55 19.15
C VAL A 296 7.07 4.82 19.48
N ASP A 297 6.96 5.72 18.50
CA ASP A 297 6.22 6.99 18.63
C ASP A 297 5.33 7.34 17.44
N PHE A 298 5.33 6.51 16.39
CA PHE A 298 4.51 6.67 15.18
C PHE A 298 4.72 7.98 14.40
N LYS A 299 5.90 8.61 14.53
CA LYS A 299 6.27 9.84 13.80
C LYS A 299 7.07 9.59 12.51
N GLY A 300 7.16 8.34 12.08
CA GLY A 300 7.82 7.91 10.85
C GLY A 300 6.87 7.83 9.66
N LEU A 301 7.10 6.82 8.83
CA LEU A 301 6.23 6.52 7.70
C LEU A 301 4.88 6.03 8.22
N ALA A 302 3.80 6.65 7.75
CA ALA A 302 2.47 6.10 7.94
C ALA A 302 2.33 4.77 7.15
N PRO A 303 1.53 3.80 7.63
CA PRO A 303 1.45 2.49 7.00
C PRO A 303 1.06 2.53 5.52
N GLU A 304 0.13 3.42 5.13
CA GLU A 304 -0.32 3.56 3.74
C GLU A 304 0.71 4.20 2.79
N GLN A 305 1.76 4.84 3.33
CA GLN A 305 2.90 5.30 2.53
C GLN A 305 3.77 4.12 2.08
N ILE A 306 3.77 3.01 2.83
CA ILE A 306 4.60 1.83 2.53
C ILE A 306 3.78 0.86 1.68
N ARG A 307 4.37 0.42 0.57
CA ARG A 307 3.70 -0.50 -0.38
C ARG A 307 4.66 -1.58 -0.86
N GLY A 308 4.23 -2.83 -0.77
CA GLY A 308 5.02 -3.97 -1.21
C GLY A 308 4.67 -4.43 -2.62
N TYR A 309 5.61 -4.38 -3.54
CA TYR A 309 5.42 -4.75 -4.94
C TYR A 309 5.96 -6.15 -5.21
N GLY A 310 5.26 -7.15 -4.69
CA GLY A 310 5.54 -8.57 -4.95
C GLY A 310 4.40 -9.29 -5.68
N LEU A 311 3.16 -8.90 -5.41
CA LEU A 311 1.98 -9.64 -5.89
C LEU A 311 1.70 -9.44 -7.41
N GLY A 312 2.17 -8.34 -8.02
CA GLY A 312 1.96 -8.06 -9.45
C GLY A 312 2.48 -9.16 -10.38
N VAL A 313 3.70 -9.65 -10.17
CA VAL A 313 4.26 -10.78 -10.94
C VAL A 313 3.54 -12.10 -10.64
N MET A 314 3.03 -12.28 -9.42
CA MET A 314 2.27 -13.49 -9.08
C MET A 314 0.94 -13.51 -9.82
N ASN A 315 0.22 -12.38 -9.86
CA ASN A 315 -0.97 -12.24 -10.70
C ASN A 315 -0.66 -12.46 -12.18
N ALA A 316 0.45 -11.89 -12.70
CA ALA A 316 0.83 -12.06 -14.10
C ALA A 316 1.15 -13.53 -14.46
N ARG A 317 1.82 -14.25 -13.56
CA ARG A 317 2.07 -15.70 -13.70
C ARG A 317 0.78 -16.50 -13.66
N ALA A 318 -0.12 -16.17 -12.73
CA ALA A 318 -1.43 -16.79 -12.68
C ALA A 318 -2.20 -16.58 -13.99
N CYS A 319 -2.21 -15.36 -14.55
CA CYS A 319 -2.80 -15.11 -15.87
C CYS A 319 -2.17 -15.98 -16.96
N TYR A 320 -0.83 -16.09 -16.98
CA TYR A 320 -0.11 -16.90 -17.97
C TYR A 320 -0.55 -18.38 -17.93
N TYR A 321 -0.50 -19.03 -16.76
CA TYR A 321 -0.88 -20.44 -16.64
C TYR A 321 -2.39 -20.66 -16.76
N ALA A 322 -3.20 -19.68 -16.38
CA ALA A 322 -4.65 -19.75 -16.54
C ALA A 322 -5.05 -19.85 -18.01
N MET A 323 -4.32 -19.16 -18.92
CA MET A 323 -4.57 -19.21 -20.37
C MET A 323 -4.23 -20.57 -21.00
N GLU A 324 -3.45 -21.42 -20.31
CA GLU A 324 -3.11 -22.77 -20.80
C GLU A 324 -4.21 -23.80 -20.50
N ASN A 325 -5.20 -23.46 -19.66
CA ASN A 325 -6.30 -24.35 -19.30
C ASN A 325 -7.66 -23.65 -19.45
N LYS A 326 -8.55 -24.23 -20.27
CA LYS A 326 -9.91 -23.73 -20.51
C LYS A 326 -10.75 -23.57 -19.24
N GLU A 327 -10.54 -24.39 -18.21
CA GLU A 327 -11.30 -24.29 -16.96
C GLU A 327 -10.90 -23.06 -16.12
N THR A 328 -9.76 -22.45 -16.41
CA THR A 328 -9.22 -21.29 -15.69
C THR A 328 -9.04 -20.06 -16.56
N GLU A 329 -9.36 -20.11 -17.86
CA GLU A 329 -9.07 -19.02 -18.81
C GLU A 329 -9.76 -17.69 -18.45
N ASN A 330 -10.84 -17.73 -17.68
CA ASN A 330 -11.56 -16.57 -17.15
C ASN A 330 -10.86 -15.88 -15.97
N TYR A 331 -9.73 -16.40 -15.46
CA TYR A 331 -8.97 -15.81 -14.35
C TYR A 331 -8.65 -14.32 -14.56
N ALA A 332 -8.33 -13.92 -15.80
CA ALA A 332 -8.00 -12.52 -16.10
C ALA A 332 -9.14 -11.54 -15.78
N LEU A 333 -10.39 -12.01 -15.77
CA LEU A 333 -11.59 -11.22 -15.47
C LEU A 333 -12.09 -11.45 -14.04
N GLU A 334 -12.31 -12.73 -13.69
CA GLU A 334 -12.97 -13.12 -12.45
C GLU A 334 -12.00 -13.47 -11.33
N GLY A 335 -10.76 -13.83 -11.67
CA GLY A 335 -9.77 -14.31 -10.73
C GLY A 335 -9.11 -13.21 -9.91
N ARG A 336 -8.53 -13.57 -8.77
CA ARG A 336 -7.85 -12.64 -7.88
C ARG A 336 -6.63 -13.26 -7.21
N ALA A 337 -5.60 -12.44 -7.01
CA ALA A 337 -4.42 -12.80 -6.24
C ALA A 337 -4.46 -12.13 -4.86
N PHE A 338 -4.07 -12.86 -3.82
CA PHE A 338 -4.00 -12.39 -2.45
C PHE A 338 -2.79 -12.98 -1.71
N GLY A 339 -2.51 -12.43 -0.54
CA GLY A 339 -1.48 -12.94 0.36
C GLY A 339 -0.09 -12.40 0.02
N PRO A 340 0.96 -12.96 0.63
CA PRO A 340 2.32 -12.49 0.45
C PRO A 340 2.94 -12.98 -0.85
N HIS A 341 4.09 -12.40 -1.21
CA HIS A 341 4.93 -12.93 -2.27
C HIS A 341 5.66 -14.20 -1.80
N GLY A 342 5.00 -15.36 -1.86
CA GLY A 342 5.61 -16.64 -1.56
C GLY A 342 4.69 -17.63 -0.83
N GLU A 343 5.10 -18.04 0.36
CA GLU A 343 4.32 -19.00 1.16
C GLU A 343 3.07 -18.32 1.73
N GLY A 344 1.90 -18.95 1.60
CA GLY A 344 0.61 -18.31 1.86
C GLY A 344 0.03 -17.49 0.70
N LEU A 345 0.65 -17.49 -0.50
CA LEU A 345 0.02 -16.93 -1.70
C LEU A 345 -1.29 -17.67 -1.99
N ILE A 346 -2.34 -16.92 -2.33
CA ILE A 346 -3.62 -17.47 -2.78
C ILE A 346 -3.95 -16.90 -4.16
N ILE A 347 -4.21 -17.79 -5.12
CA ILE A 347 -4.73 -17.46 -6.44
C ILE A 347 -6.14 -18.06 -6.55
N ALA A 348 -7.16 -17.23 -6.38
CA ALA A 348 -8.54 -17.62 -6.61
C ALA A 348 -8.81 -17.66 -8.12
N ASN A 349 -9.17 -18.82 -8.66
CA ASN A 349 -9.46 -19.00 -10.08
C ASN A 349 -10.56 -18.04 -10.57
N SER A 350 -11.59 -17.86 -9.75
CA SER A 350 -12.72 -16.95 -9.95
C SER A 350 -13.32 -16.56 -8.61
N ILE A 351 -13.77 -15.31 -8.45
CA ILE A 351 -14.57 -14.87 -7.30
C ILE A 351 -16.04 -15.27 -7.46
N GLU A 352 -16.57 -15.27 -8.69
CA GLU A 352 -17.97 -15.57 -8.98
C GLU A 352 -18.25 -17.08 -8.99
N ASN A 353 -17.35 -17.84 -9.60
CA ASN A 353 -17.44 -19.30 -9.82
C ASN A 353 -16.24 -20.00 -9.17
N TYR A 354 -16.04 -19.74 -7.88
CA TYR A 354 -14.88 -20.24 -7.14
C TYR A 354 -14.83 -21.76 -7.11
N ARG A 355 -13.67 -22.30 -7.50
CA ARG A 355 -13.32 -23.72 -7.42
C ARG A 355 -12.01 -23.87 -6.68
N GLU A 356 -12.07 -24.50 -5.51
CA GLU A 356 -10.93 -24.66 -4.61
C GLU A 356 -9.81 -25.49 -5.24
N ASP A 357 -10.16 -26.56 -5.96
CA ASP A 357 -9.22 -27.43 -6.66
C ASP A 357 -8.43 -26.69 -7.74
N LEU A 358 -9.12 -25.94 -8.59
CA LEU A 358 -8.50 -25.12 -9.64
C LEU A 358 -7.66 -23.99 -9.04
N SER A 359 -8.14 -23.36 -7.98
CA SER A 359 -7.43 -22.29 -7.28
C SER A 359 -6.11 -22.79 -6.68
N LYS A 360 -6.13 -23.97 -6.05
CA LYS A 360 -4.91 -24.61 -5.51
C LYS A 360 -3.92 -25.00 -6.61
N GLU A 361 -4.40 -25.56 -7.71
CA GLU A 361 -3.54 -25.89 -8.85
C GLU A 361 -2.87 -24.64 -9.43
N LEU A 362 -3.67 -23.59 -9.69
CA LEU A 362 -3.18 -22.34 -10.26
C LEU A 362 -2.23 -21.62 -9.29
N THR A 363 -2.52 -21.65 -8.00
CA THR A 363 -1.63 -21.16 -6.93
C THR A 363 -0.29 -21.88 -6.99
N GLN A 364 -0.29 -23.22 -7.08
CA GLN A 364 0.94 -24.00 -7.11
C GLN A 364 1.77 -23.70 -8.35
N LYS A 365 1.18 -23.69 -9.55
CA LYS A 365 1.86 -23.29 -10.80
C LYS A 365 2.48 -21.89 -10.68
N THR A 366 1.73 -20.96 -10.12
CA THR A 366 2.17 -19.57 -9.90
C THR A 366 3.36 -19.49 -8.94
N LYS A 367 3.34 -20.24 -7.84
CA LYS A 367 4.45 -20.30 -6.86
C LYS A 367 5.72 -20.90 -7.48
N THR A 368 5.60 -21.92 -8.32
CA THR A 368 6.75 -22.64 -8.90
C THR A 368 7.24 -22.09 -10.24
N ALA A 369 6.53 -21.13 -10.84
CA ALA A 369 6.91 -20.50 -12.11
C ALA A 369 8.35 -19.97 -12.16
N ASN A 370 8.89 -19.55 -11.02
CA ASN A 370 10.27 -19.08 -10.93
C ASN A 370 11.29 -20.22 -11.15
N LEU A 371 10.95 -21.47 -10.81
CA LEU A 371 11.79 -22.65 -10.97
C LEU A 371 11.90 -23.02 -12.44
N GLU A 372 10.84 -22.84 -13.23
CA GLU A 372 10.87 -23.07 -14.68
C GLU A 372 11.86 -22.14 -15.37
N VAL A 373 11.84 -20.85 -15.04
CA VAL A 373 12.84 -19.87 -15.55
C VAL A 373 14.25 -20.23 -15.09
N ARG A 374 14.42 -20.68 -13.84
CA ARG A 374 15.72 -21.15 -13.35
C ARG A 374 16.20 -22.41 -14.07
N GLY A 375 15.27 -23.28 -14.46
CA GLY A 375 15.52 -24.46 -15.28
C GLY A 375 16.11 -24.12 -16.65
N THR A 376 15.87 -22.91 -17.17
CA THR A 376 16.54 -22.43 -18.39
C THR A 376 17.93 -21.85 -18.14
N GLY A 377 18.47 -21.94 -16.91
CA GLY A 377 19.79 -21.44 -16.53
C GLY A 377 19.85 -19.95 -16.17
N PHE A 378 18.71 -19.26 -16.08
CA PHE A 378 18.66 -17.82 -15.83
C PHE A 378 17.92 -17.46 -14.54
N LYS A 379 18.37 -16.39 -13.88
CA LYS A 379 17.66 -15.83 -12.72
C LYS A 379 16.38 -15.13 -13.17
N PRO A 380 15.24 -15.35 -12.49
CA PRO A 380 13.99 -14.67 -12.82
C PRO A 380 14.00 -13.24 -12.25
N TYR A 381 14.24 -12.24 -13.10
CA TYR A 381 14.18 -10.83 -12.70
C TYR A 381 13.36 -9.95 -13.66
N ILE A 382 13.22 -10.34 -14.94
CA ILE A 382 12.56 -9.52 -15.97
C ILE A 382 11.07 -9.33 -15.65
N ALA A 383 10.30 -10.42 -15.55
CA ALA A 383 8.89 -10.35 -15.20
C ALA A 383 8.64 -9.71 -13.82
N PRO A 384 9.41 -10.00 -12.75
CA PRO A 384 9.33 -9.25 -11.50
C PRO A 384 9.54 -7.74 -11.67
N ALA A 385 10.58 -7.31 -12.37
CA ALA A 385 10.91 -5.90 -12.57
C ALA A 385 9.87 -5.13 -13.38
N LEU A 386 9.19 -5.81 -14.32
CA LEU A 386 8.16 -5.19 -15.15
C LEU A 386 6.78 -5.29 -14.50
N SER A 387 6.30 -6.50 -14.17
CA SER A 387 4.93 -6.72 -13.68
C SER A 387 4.73 -6.24 -12.24
N SER A 388 5.69 -6.49 -11.34
CA SER A 388 5.62 -5.95 -9.98
C SER A 388 6.25 -4.57 -9.87
N GLY A 389 7.32 -4.30 -10.62
CA GLY A 389 7.97 -2.99 -10.60
C GLY A 389 7.24 -1.98 -11.48
N SER A 390 7.72 -1.82 -12.71
CA SER A 390 7.34 -0.71 -13.61
C SER A 390 5.83 -0.56 -13.77
N LEU A 391 5.12 -1.62 -14.14
CA LEU A 391 3.69 -1.56 -14.45
C LEU A 391 2.87 -1.25 -13.20
N ALA A 392 3.13 -1.90 -12.07
CA ALA A 392 2.36 -1.65 -10.85
C ALA A 392 2.67 -0.27 -10.22
N LEU A 393 3.92 0.22 -10.32
CA LEU A 393 4.27 1.59 -9.91
C LEU A 393 3.56 2.62 -10.81
N LEU A 394 3.55 2.40 -12.13
CA LEU A 394 2.80 3.25 -13.06
C LEU A 394 1.30 3.20 -12.80
N SER A 395 0.73 2.02 -12.51
CA SER A 395 -0.67 1.92 -12.12
C SER A 395 -0.95 2.67 -10.80
N THR A 396 -0.01 2.68 -9.86
CA THR A 396 -0.15 3.46 -8.62
C THR A 396 -0.24 4.96 -8.90
N ILE A 397 0.70 5.52 -9.68
CA ILE A 397 0.70 6.96 -9.96
C ILE A 397 -0.40 7.39 -10.95
N ASN A 398 -1.00 6.44 -11.67
CA ASN A 398 -2.15 6.66 -12.55
C ASN A 398 -3.49 6.36 -11.87
N SER A 399 -3.50 6.08 -10.57
CA SER A 399 -4.71 5.72 -9.81
C SER A 399 -5.47 4.49 -10.35
N GLN A 400 -4.75 3.58 -11.00
CA GLN A 400 -5.28 2.35 -11.57
C GLN A 400 -5.21 1.20 -10.56
N TRP A 401 -6.13 0.25 -10.72
CA TRP A 401 -6.12 -1.00 -9.98
C TRP A 401 -4.88 -1.82 -10.31
N HIS A 402 -4.17 -2.26 -9.28
CA HIS A 402 -3.00 -3.11 -9.38
C HIS A 402 -2.90 -4.01 -8.14
N TYR A 403 -1.90 -4.89 -8.13
CA TYR A 403 -1.65 -5.79 -7.01
C TYR A 403 -0.38 -5.37 -6.27
N SER A 404 -0.54 -5.05 -4.99
CA SER A 404 0.54 -4.74 -4.07
C SER A 404 0.12 -5.08 -2.64
N ALA A 405 1.10 -5.27 -1.76
CA ALA A 405 0.89 -5.40 -0.33
C ALA A 405 0.56 -4.04 0.25
N SER A 406 -0.59 -4.00 0.94
CA SER A 406 -1.07 -2.82 1.65
C SER A 406 -1.32 -3.16 3.12
N PHE A 407 -1.31 -2.15 3.97
CA PHE A 407 -1.54 -2.33 5.39
C PHE A 407 -3.04 -2.53 5.69
N ILE A 408 -3.36 -3.66 6.31
CA ILE A 408 -4.70 -4.05 6.74
C ILE A 408 -4.57 -4.59 8.16
N GLY A 409 -5.14 -3.90 9.15
CA GLY A 409 -5.26 -4.41 10.52
C GLY A 409 -3.95 -4.80 11.24
N GLY A 410 -2.82 -4.17 10.91
CA GLY A 410 -1.50 -4.52 11.48
C GLY A 410 -0.60 -5.32 10.54
N THR A 411 -1.12 -5.76 9.40
CA THR A 411 -0.46 -6.68 8.47
C THR A 411 -0.30 -6.03 7.10
N PHE A 412 0.92 -6.05 6.55
CA PHE A 412 1.10 -5.87 5.11
C PHE A 412 0.73 -7.17 4.41
N MET A 413 -0.34 -7.14 3.60
CA MET A 413 -0.82 -8.30 2.84
C MET A 413 -1.17 -7.86 1.42
N GLY A 414 -0.77 -8.68 0.44
CA GLY A 414 -1.08 -8.47 -0.96
C GLY A 414 -2.58 -8.58 -1.24
N CYS A 415 -3.13 -7.57 -1.92
CA CYS A 415 -4.46 -7.60 -2.50
C CYS A 415 -4.54 -6.62 -3.68
N LYS A 416 -5.66 -6.65 -4.41
CA LYS A 416 -5.95 -5.65 -5.44
C LYS A 416 -6.30 -4.32 -4.77
N ASN A 417 -5.61 -3.25 -5.16
CA ASN A 417 -5.79 -1.91 -4.60
C ASN A 417 -5.47 -0.82 -5.64
N ARG A 418 -5.80 0.43 -5.33
CA ARG A 418 -5.40 1.62 -6.09
C ARG A 418 -5.07 2.79 -5.16
N PHE A 419 -4.37 3.78 -5.70
CA PHE A 419 -4.01 5.01 -4.98
C PHE A 419 -4.80 6.19 -5.54
N LEU A 420 -5.61 6.82 -4.70
CA LEU A 420 -6.49 7.92 -5.07
C LEU A 420 -6.35 9.03 -4.04
N LYS A 421 -6.13 10.26 -4.49
CA LYS A 421 -6.16 11.46 -3.63
C LYS A 421 -5.23 11.36 -2.41
N GLY A 422 -4.08 10.70 -2.56
CA GLY A 422 -3.13 10.50 -1.46
C GLY A 422 -3.40 9.27 -0.58
N CYS A 423 -4.44 8.49 -0.86
CA CYS A 423 -4.90 7.40 0.00
C CYS A 423 -5.07 6.08 -0.76
N THR A 424 -5.06 4.97 -0.02
CA THR A 424 -5.30 3.62 -0.55
C THR A 424 -6.80 3.31 -0.58
N GLU A 425 -7.29 2.81 -1.71
CA GLU A 425 -8.55 2.07 -1.79
C GLU A 425 -8.25 0.60 -2.07
N VAL A 426 -8.79 -0.30 -1.25
CA VAL A 426 -8.71 -1.75 -1.46
C VAL A 426 -9.97 -2.23 -2.18
N GLU A 427 -9.83 -3.25 -3.02
CA GLU A 427 -10.99 -3.87 -3.66
C GLU A 427 -11.81 -4.64 -2.61
N THR A 428 -13.12 -4.44 -2.65
CA THR A 428 -14.06 -5.16 -1.78
C THR A 428 -14.84 -6.18 -2.58
N LEU A 429 -14.92 -7.43 -2.10
CA LEU A 429 -15.51 -8.55 -2.83
C LEU A 429 -16.54 -9.29 -1.98
N GLU A 430 -17.50 -9.92 -2.65
CA GLU A 430 -18.37 -10.93 -2.03
C GLU A 430 -17.61 -12.25 -2.05
N PHE A 431 -16.92 -12.57 -0.95
CA PHE A 431 -16.08 -13.75 -0.91
C PHE A 431 -16.88 -15.04 -0.75
N PRO A 432 -16.55 -16.10 -1.51
CA PRO A 432 -16.85 -17.48 -1.13
C PRO A 432 -16.33 -17.76 0.29
N SER A 433 -17.14 -18.40 1.15
CA SER A 433 -16.78 -18.63 2.56
C SER A 433 -15.43 -19.35 2.72
N GLN A 434 -15.21 -20.40 1.92
CA GLN A 434 -13.97 -21.19 1.94
C GLN A 434 -12.73 -20.34 1.58
N LEU A 435 -12.83 -19.49 0.55
CA LEU A 435 -11.76 -18.58 0.16
C LEU A 435 -11.46 -17.58 1.28
N PHE A 436 -12.49 -17.06 1.95
CA PHE A 436 -12.28 -16.11 3.04
C PHE A 436 -11.64 -16.76 4.28
N GLU A 437 -11.99 -18.00 4.60
CA GLU A 437 -11.33 -18.77 5.67
C GLU A 437 -9.83 -18.97 5.37
N GLU A 438 -9.48 -19.28 4.11
CA GLU A 438 -8.09 -19.41 3.67
C GLU A 438 -7.33 -18.07 3.78
N LEU A 439 -7.97 -16.96 3.41
CA LEU A 439 -7.42 -15.62 3.59
C LEU A 439 -7.18 -15.30 5.07
N GLN A 440 -8.09 -15.67 5.97
CA GLN A 440 -7.90 -15.49 7.41
C GLN A 440 -6.71 -16.30 7.94
N HIS A 441 -6.52 -17.53 7.48
CA HIS A 441 -5.36 -18.34 7.85
C HIS A 441 -4.05 -17.68 7.40
N THR A 442 -4.00 -17.22 6.15
CA THR A 442 -2.84 -16.50 5.60
C THR A 442 -2.55 -15.20 6.36
N TYR A 443 -3.60 -14.45 6.69
CA TYR A 443 -3.49 -13.22 7.47
C TYR A 443 -2.92 -13.47 8.88
N LYS A 444 -3.37 -14.53 9.55
CA LYS A 444 -2.83 -14.93 10.86
C LYS A 444 -1.37 -15.36 10.75
N LEU A 445 -1.01 -16.17 9.75
CA LEU A 445 0.36 -16.59 9.49
C LEU A 445 1.30 -15.39 9.31
N LEU A 446 0.89 -14.40 8.51
CA LEU A 446 1.69 -13.19 8.32
C LEU A 446 1.85 -12.39 9.62
N ASN A 447 0.79 -12.26 10.41
CA ASN A 447 0.89 -11.62 11.72
C ASN A 447 1.84 -12.35 12.67
N GLU A 448 1.81 -13.68 12.70
CA GLU A 448 2.74 -14.46 13.52
C GLU A 448 4.19 -14.22 13.08
N LEU A 449 4.46 -14.24 11.76
CA LEU A 449 5.78 -13.95 11.20
C LEU A 449 6.28 -12.52 11.47
N TYR A 450 5.37 -11.56 11.64
CA TYR A 450 5.72 -10.17 11.96
C TYR A 450 6.00 -9.95 13.45
N ASN A 451 5.53 -10.83 14.31
CA ASN A 451 5.70 -10.73 15.77
C ASN A 451 6.73 -11.75 16.33
N SER A 452 7.27 -12.63 15.49
CA SER A 452 8.36 -13.57 15.79
C SER A 452 9.73 -12.92 15.61
#